data_AF-A0A2V7BDY3-F1
#
_entry.id   AF-A0A2V7BDY3-F1
#
_cell.length_a   1.000
_cell.length_b   1.000
_cell.length_c   1.000
_cell.angle_alpha   90.00
_cell.angle_beta   90.00
_cell.angle_gamma   90.00
#
_symmetry.space_group_name_H-M   'P 1'
#
loop_
_entity.id
_entity.type
_entity.pdbx_description
1 polymer ?
#
loop_
_entity_poly.entity_id
_entity_poly.type
_entity_poly.pdbx_seq_one_letter_code
_entity_poly.pdbx_strand_id
1 'polypeptide(L)'
;MKAVPALVVVGLATSLTACSGGSASQAPSASAPTAPMPAAPTASQPVASATASEPQAPPPVKYQAKGRRDPFENLEVREGASGPTLASAKLTGIVQGSRGPLALVETSDGLGYILKPGDTLGDGRLLEIGSDSVVFRIAVRTGSTTDRVVLKLPGD
;
A
#
# COMPACT_ATOMS: atom_id res chain seq x y z
N MET A 1 17.51 -64.42 -13.74
CA MET A 1 16.27 -64.96 -13.11
C MET A 1 15.94 -64.11 -11.90
N LYS A 2 14.64 -63.87 -11.69
CA LYS A 2 13.97 -63.12 -10.60
C LYS A 2 13.99 -61.60 -10.73
N ALA A 3 12.89 -60.87 -10.57
CA ALA A 3 11.47 -61.06 -10.82
C ALA A 3 10.88 -59.67 -10.50
N VAL A 4 10.17 -59.08 -11.44
CA VAL A 4 9.27 -57.95 -11.16
C VAL A 4 8.02 -58.54 -10.49
N PRO A 5 7.38 -57.79 -9.58
CA PRO A 5 5.94 -57.71 -9.69
C PRO A 5 5.43 -56.28 -9.65
N ALA A 6 4.49 -56.04 -10.55
CA ALA A 6 3.64 -54.87 -10.66
C ALA A 6 2.45 -54.96 -9.70
N LEU A 7 1.98 -53.81 -9.22
CA LEU A 7 0.64 -53.58 -8.62
C LEU A 7 0.39 -52.06 -8.71
N VAL A 8 -0.38 -51.46 -9.63
CA VAL A 8 -1.80 -51.58 -10.08
C VAL A 8 -2.81 -50.89 -9.13
N VAL A 9 -3.25 -49.69 -9.56
CA VAL A 9 -4.59 -49.03 -9.47
C VAL A 9 -4.97 -48.47 -8.09
N VAL A 10 -5.55 -47.27 -7.88
CA VAL A 10 -6.80 -46.61 -8.32
C VAL A 10 -6.58 -45.09 -8.07
N GLY A 11 -6.76 -44.13 -8.98
CA GLY A 11 -8.03 -43.62 -9.50
C GLY A 11 -8.58 -42.45 -8.68
N LEU A 12 -8.43 -41.21 -9.16
CA LEU A 12 -9.41 -40.13 -8.96
C LEU A 12 -9.16 -38.97 -9.95
N ALA A 13 -9.72 -39.09 -11.15
CA ALA A 13 -9.79 -38.00 -12.12
C ALA A 13 -11.07 -37.20 -11.85
N THR A 14 -10.95 -36.03 -11.25
CA THR A 14 -12.05 -35.07 -11.07
C THR A 14 -12.21 -34.23 -12.33
N SER A 15 -13.33 -34.46 -13.03
CA SER A 15 -13.78 -33.75 -14.21
C SER A 15 -14.15 -32.29 -13.88
N LEU A 16 -13.55 -31.35 -14.62
CA LEU A 16 -14.01 -29.96 -14.69
C LEU A 16 -15.28 -29.90 -15.54
N THR A 17 -16.43 -29.65 -14.91
CA THR A 17 -17.65 -29.24 -15.61
C THR A 17 -17.85 -27.75 -15.43
N ALA A 18 -17.89 -27.06 -16.57
CA ALA A 18 -18.01 -25.63 -16.74
C ALA A 18 -19.47 -25.11 -16.65
N CYS A 19 -19.57 -23.80 -16.42
CA CYS A 19 -20.67 -22.89 -16.74
C CYS A 19 -22.00 -23.04 -15.97
N SER A 20 -22.30 -22.06 -15.11
CA SER A 20 -23.37 -21.07 -15.34
C SER A 20 -23.80 -20.42 -14.02
N GLY A 21 -23.92 -19.10 -14.00
CA GLY A 21 -24.44 -18.37 -12.86
C GLY A 21 -23.94 -16.94 -12.80
N GLY A 22 -24.32 -16.15 -13.82
CA GLY A 22 -24.11 -14.71 -13.78
C GLY A 22 -24.93 -14.09 -12.64
N SER A 23 -24.24 -13.54 -11.64
CA SER A 23 -24.87 -12.63 -10.69
C SER A 23 -24.80 -11.23 -11.27
N ALA A 24 -25.95 -10.79 -11.77
CA ALA A 24 -26.18 -9.44 -12.20
C ALA A 24 -25.95 -8.45 -11.03
N SER A 25 -25.19 -7.41 -11.37
CA SER A 25 -25.04 -6.15 -10.66
C SER A 25 -26.39 -5.62 -10.16
N GLN A 26 -26.51 -5.41 -8.86
CA GLN A 26 -27.52 -4.52 -8.29
C GLN A 26 -26.79 -3.43 -7.50
N ALA A 27 -26.57 -2.30 -8.17
CA ALA A 27 -26.19 -1.06 -7.54
C ALA A 27 -27.42 -0.48 -6.79
N PRO A 28 -27.28 -0.02 -5.54
CA PRO A 28 -28.36 0.64 -4.83
C PRO A 28 -28.71 1.99 -5.46
N SER A 29 -30.01 2.16 -5.70
CA SER A 29 -30.68 3.32 -6.27
C SER A 29 -30.44 4.58 -5.42
N ALA A 30 -29.85 5.61 -6.01
CA ALA A 30 -29.74 6.93 -5.40
C ALA A 30 -31.02 7.72 -5.67
N SER A 31 -31.80 7.95 -4.61
CA SER A 31 -33.00 8.79 -4.62
C SER A 31 -32.64 10.25 -4.91
N ALA A 32 -33.07 10.76 -6.06
CA ALA A 32 -33.06 12.20 -6.35
C ALA A 32 -34.23 12.89 -5.62
N PRO A 33 -34.02 14.00 -4.89
CA PRO A 33 -35.11 14.75 -4.31
C PRO A 33 -35.80 15.63 -5.35
N THR A 34 -37.13 15.52 -5.35
CA THR A 34 -38.13 16.28 -6.10
C THR A 34 -37.98 17.79 -5.87
N ALA A 35 -37.84 18.55 -6.96
CA ALA A 35 -37.97 20.01 -6.95
C ALA A 35 -39.46 20.41 -7.01
N PRO A 36 -39.98 21.25 -6.11
CA PRO A 36 -41.29 21.85 -6.26
C PRO A 36 -41.27 23.12 -7.12
N MET A 37 -42.27 23.23 -8.01
CA MET A 37 -42.58 24.38 -8.86
C MET A 37 -43.10 25.60 -8.05
N PRO A 38 -43.09 26.84 -8.61
CA PRO A 38 -43.25 28.10 -7.89
C PRO A 38 -44.65 28.73 -8.05
N ALA A 39 -45.06 29.55 -7.07
CA ALA A 39 -45.95 30.72 -7.20
C ALA A 39 -45.93 31.53 -5.88
N ALA A 40 -45.30 32.70 -5.81
CA ALA A 40 -45.81 34.06 -6.11
C ALA A 40 -46.43 34.74 -4.85
N PRO A 41 -46.57 36.08 -4.82
CA PRO A 41 -45.62 37.04 -4.26
C PRO A 41 -46.14 37.72 -2.98
N THR A 42 -45.25 38.07 -2.04
CA THR A 42 -45.60 38.93 -0.89
C THR A 42 -44.68 40.14 -0.83
N ALA A 43 -45.30 41.28 -1.12
CA ALA A 43 -45.08 42.62 -0.59
C ALA A 43 -43.65 43.18 -0.53
N SER A 44 -43.43 44.16 -1.40
CA SER A 44 -42.39 45.16 -1.37
C SER A 44 -42.25 45.83 0.00
N GLN A 45 -41.10 45.64 0.66
CA GLN A 45 -40.63 46.57 1.69
C GLN A 45 -39.55 47.47 1.07
N PRO A 46 -39.56 48.78 1.33
CA PRO A 46 -38.51 49.67 0.85
C PRO A 46 -37.25 49.34 1.64
N VAL A 47 -36.31 48.65 1.00
CA VAL A 47 -34.96 48.51 1.53
C VAL A 47 -34.32 49.89 1.45
N ALA A 48 -34.10 50.48 2.63
CA ALA A 48 -33.26 51.65 2.78
C ALA A 48 -31.93 51.40 2.06
N SER A 49 -31.50 52.39 1.27
CA SER A 49 -30.25 52.37 0.53
C SER A 49 -29.07 52.15 1.48
N ALA A 50 -28.70 50.89 1.68
CA ALA A 50 -27.38 50.55 2.18
C ALA A 50 -26.43 50.77 0.99
N THR A 51 -25.68 51.88 1.05
CA THR A 51 -24.50 52.10 0.21
C THR A 51 -23.66 50.83 0.26
N ALA A 52 -23.67 50.07 -0.85
CA ALA A 52 -22.84 48.90 -1.01
C ALA A 52 -21.39 49.40 -1.11
N SER A 53 -20.68 49.37 0.01
CA SER A 53 -19.23 49.49 0.01
C SER A 53 -18.67 48.35 -0.82
N GLU A 54 -18.06 48.68 -1.96
CA GLU A 54 -17.37 47.74 -2.84
C GLU A 54 -16.38 46.87 -2.03
N PRO A 55 -16.37 45.54 -2.20
CA PRO A 55 -15.40 44.68 -1.52
C PRO A 55 -14.00 45.11 -1.93
N GLN A 56 -13.31 45.78 -1.01
CA GLN A 56 -11.95 46.24 -1.23
C GLN A 56 -11.07 45.03 -1.55
N ALA A 57 -10.53 45.00 -2.78
CA ALA A 57 -9.69 43.91 -3.23
C ALA A 57 -8.55 43.70 -2.22
N PRO A 58 -8.28 42.45 -1.80
CA PRO A 58 -7.22 42.19 -0.84
C PRO A 58 -5.89 42.68 -1.43
N PRO A 59 -5.01 43.26 -0.60
CA PRO A 59 -3.73 43.76 -1.07
C PRO A 59 -2.91 42.62 -1.70
N PRO A 60 -2.08 42.93 -2.72
CA PRO A 60 -1.31 41.90 -3.41
C PRO A 60 -0.36 41.20 -2.44
N VAL A 61 -0.54 39.88 -2.28
CA VAL A 61 0.31 39.04 -1.44
C VAL A 61 1.68 38.91 -2.11
N LYS A 62 2.70 39.52 -1.51
CA LYS A 62 4.08 39.39 -1.98
C LYS A 62 4.68 38.08 -1.46
N TYR A 63 4.97 37.18 -2.37
CA TYR A 63 5.64 35.92 -2.06
C TYR A 63 7.09 36.16 -1.65
N GLN A 64 7.43 35.88 -0.39
CA GLN A 64 8.79 35.98 0.13
C GLN A 64 9.51 34.64 -0.01
N ALA A 65 10.35 34.49 -1.04
CA ALA A 65 11.13 33.28 -1.28
C ALA A 65 12.41 33.19 -0.41
N LYS A 66 12.86 34.32 0.15
CA LYS A 66 14.19 34.42 0.77
C LYS A 66 14.26 33.62 2.07
N GLY A 67 15.20 32.68 2.14
CA GLY A 67 15.45 31.85 3.32
C GLY A 67 14.56 30.62 3.45
N ARG A 68 13.65 30.37 2.48
CA ARG A 68 12.90 29.12 2.44
C ARG A 68 13.72 28.05 1.72
N ARG A 69 13.76 26.84 2.29
CA ARG A 69 14.40 25.69 1.65
C ARG A 69 13.73 25.42 0.30
N ASP A 70 14.53 25.08 -0.69
CA ASP A 70 14.04 24.72 -2.02
C ASP A 70 13.11 23.49 -1.90
N PRO A 71 11.85 23.57 -2.35
CA PRO A 71 10.93 22.43 -2.30
C PRO A 71 11.38 21.25 -3.17
N PHE A 72 12.35 21.46 -4.07
CA PHE A 72 12.93 20.43 -4.92
C PHE A 72 14.28 19.93 -4.40
N GLU A 73 14.78 20.47 -3.29
CA GLU A 73 15.88 19.81 -2.59
C GLU A 73 15.39 18.50 -1.99
N ASN A 74 16.10 17.42 -2.31
CA ASN A 74 15.86 16.12 -1.72
C ASN A 74 15.93 16.22 -0.19
N LEU A 75 14.93 15.69 0.50
CA LEU A 75 15.00 15.50 1.94
C LEU A 75 16.08 14.43 2.16
N GLU A 76 17.24 14.82 2.70
CA GLU A 76 18.18 13.83 3.21
C GLU A 76 17.43 13.10 4.32
N VAL A 77 16.99 11.88 4.03
CA VAL A 77 16.51 10.95 5.04
C VAL A 77 17.70 10.78 5.97
N ARG A 78 17.66 11.49 7.10
CA ARG A 78 18.72 11.46 8.07
C ARG A 78 19.00 9.99 8.36
N GLU A 79 20.21 9.52 8.05
CA GLU A 79 20.69 8.23 8.52
C GLU A 79 20.60 8.30 10.05
N GLY A 80 19.50 7.78 10.63
CA GLY A 80 19.17 7.92 12.05
C GLY A 80 17.80 8.51 12.39
N ALA A 81 17.03 9.04 11.43
CA ALA A 81 15.57 9.02 11.58
C ALA A 81 15.19 7.54 11.47
N SER A 82 14.82 6.92 12.60
CA SER A 82 14.63 5.48 12.74
C SER A 82 13.70 4.95 11.67
N GLY A 83 14.27 4.56 10.52
CA GLY A 83 13.56 3.83 9.49
C GLY A 83 13.06 2.51 10.09
N PRO A 84 12.10 1.86 9.44
CA PRO A 84 11.57 0.58 9.91
C PRO A 84 12.72 -0.38 10.18
N THR A 85 12.92 -0.81 11.43
CA THR A 85 14.07 -1.66 11.78
C THR A 85 13.78 -3.09 11.33
N LEU A 86 14.75 -3.75 10.68
CA LEU A 86 14.52 -5.11 10.17
C LEU A 86 14.23 -6.11 11.30
N ALA A 87 14.83 -5.91 12.48
CA ALA A 87 14.66 -6.78 13.64
C ALA A 87 13.20 -6.85 14.15
N SER A 88 12.38 -5.83 13.90
CA SER A 88 10.96 -5.83 14.27
C SER A 88 10.03 -6.16 13.10
N ALA A 89 10.58 -6.43 11.91
CA ALA A 89 9.81 -6.76 10.73
C ALA A 89 9.39 -8.23 10.72
N LYS A 90 8.22 -8.50 10.15
CA LYS A 90 7.64 -9.84 10.03
C LYS A 90 7.43 -10.17 8.55
N LEU A 91 7.92 -11.33 8.13
CA LEU A 91 7.58 -11.88 6.82
C LEU A 91 6.13 -12.36 6.85
N THR A 92 5.26 -11.77 6.04
CA THR A 92 3.83 -12.13 5.98
C THR A 92 3.50 -13.07 4.84
N GLY A 93 4.28 -13.04 3.76
CA GLY A 93 4.02 -13.87 2.58
C GLY A 93 5.16 -13.84 1.57
N ILE A 94 5.12 -14.80 0.65
CA ILE A 94 5.99 -14.83 -0.53
C ILE A 94 5.09 -15.04 -1.74
N VAL A 95 5.17 -14.14 -2.72
CA VAL A 95 4.40 -14.20 -3.96
C VAL A 95 5.32 -14.67 -5.09
N GLN A 96 4.93 -15.75 -5.75
CA GLN A 96 5.63 -16.23 -6.94
C GLN A 96 5.11 -15.50 -8.17
N GLY A 97 5.97 -14.70 -8.80
CA GLY A 97 5.64 -13.95 -10.02
C GLY A 97 6.43 -14.44 -11.23
N SER A 98 6.01 -14.04 -12.43
CA SER A 98 6.73 -14.32 -13.69
C SER A 98 8.12 -13.68 -13.74
N ARG A 99 8.34 -12.62 -12.95
CA ARG A 99 9.63 -11.90 -12.82
C ARG A 99 10.48 -12.39 -11.64
N GLY A 100 10.06 -13.47 -10.97
CA GLY A 100 10.69 -14.00 -9.77
C GLY A 100 9.84 -13.83 -8.51
N PRO A 101 10.33 -14.35 -7.37
CA PRO A 101 9.64 -14.27 -6.09
C PRO A 101 9.68 -12.84 -5.53
N LEU A 102 8.61 -12.46 -4.84
CA LEU A 102 8.47 -11.20 -4.10
C LEU A 102 8.15 -11.50 -2.64
N ALA A 103 8.78 -10.77 -1.73
CA ALA A 103 8.56 -10.91 -0.29
C ALA A 103 7.58 -9.86 0.19
N LEU A 104 6.57 -10.28 0.94
CA LEU A 104 5.64 -9.42 1.65
C LEU A 104 6.13 -9.29 3.09
N VAL A 105 6.51 -8.09 3.51
CA VAL A 105 7.07 -7.83 4.84
C VAL A 105 6.28 -6.73 5.52
N GLU A 106 5.84 -6.96 6.74
CA GLU A 106 5.17 -5.96 7.59
C GLU A 106 6.15 -5.44 8.64
N THR A 107 6.25 -4.12 8.78
CA THR A 107 7.10 -3.50 9.81
C THR A 107 6.31 -3.32 11.11
N SER A 108 7.00 -3.03 12.21
CA SER A 108 6.36 -2.75 13.51
C SER A 108 5.36 -1.59 13.49
N ASP A 109 5.45 -0.72 12.48
CA ASP A 109 4.55 0.40 12.28
C ASP A 109 3.23 -0.02 11.58
N GLY A 110 3.07 -1.31 11.28
CA GLY A 110 1.93 -1.87 10.54
C GLY A 110 1.97 -1.59 9.04
N LEU A 111 3.12 -1.15 8.51
CA LEU A 111 3.30 -0.86 7.09
C LEU A 111 3.77 -2.10 6.34
N GLY A 112 3.03 -2.47 5.29
CA GLY A 112 3.37 -3.58 4.39
C GLY A 112 4.27 -3.13 3.23
N TYR A 113 5.35 -3.86 3.00
CA TYR A 113 6.32 -3.68 1.92
C TYR A 113 6.34 -4.91 1.01
N ILE A 114 6.50 -4.68 -0.28
CA ILE A 114 6.73 -5.72 -1.29
C ILE A 114 8.18 -5.56 -1.78
N LEU A 115 9.01 -6.56 -1.49
CA LEU A 115 10.44 -6.49 -1.74
C LEU A 115 10.87 -7.53 -2.78
N LYS A 116 11.84 -7.14 -3.61
CA LYS A 116 12.59 -8.04 -4.51
C LYS A 116 14.05 -8.12 -4.04
N PRO A 117 14.80 -9.16 -4.45
CA PRO A 117 16.23 -9.25 -4.11
C PRO A 117 16.98 -7.98 -4.51
N GLY A 118 17.77 -7.44 -3.57
CA GLY A 118 18.51 -6.20 -3.71
C GLY A 118 17.82 -4.95 -3.14
N ASP A 119 16.53 -5.02 -2.79
CA ASP A 119 15.83 -3.93 -2.11
C ASP A 119 16.30 -3.78 -0.66
N THR A 120 16.08 -2.59 -0.10
CA THR A 120 16.49 -2.24 1.26
C THR A 120 15.26 -2.02 2.12
N LEU A 121 15.24 -2.60 3.32
CA LEU A 121 14.25 -2.36 4.36
C LEU A 121 14.99 -2.00 5.64
N GLY A 122 14.91 -0.73 6.05
CA GLY A 122 15.59 -0.26 7.25
C GLY A 122 17.10 -0.35 7.18
N ASP A 123 17.67 -1.06 8.14
CA ASP A 123 19.09 -1.37 8.27
C ASP A 123 19.53 -2.62 7.48
N GLY A 124 18.61 -3.28 6.77
CA GLY A 124 18.86 -4.51 6.05
C GLY A 124 18.64 -4.42 4.54
N ARG A 125 19.48 -5.11 3.78
CA ARG A 125 19.34 -5.33 2.34
C ARG A 125 18.93 -6.76 2.05
N LEU A 126 17.85 -6.95 1.29
CA LEU A 126 17.35 -8.27 0.90
C LEU A 126 18.35 -8.93 -0.05
N LEU A 127 18.84 -10.10 0.31
CA LEU A 127 19.76 -10.90 -0.50
C LEU A 127 19.00 -11.92 -1.35
N GLU A 128 18.11 -12.67 -0.71
CA GLU A 128 17.48 -13.84 -1.31
C GLU A 128 16.08 -14.07 -0.72
N ILE A 129 15.19 -14.62 -1.54
CA ILE A 129 13.84 -15.02 -1.17
C ILE A 129 13.74 -16.53 -1.43
N GLY A 130 13.61 -17.31 -0.35
CA GLY A 130 13.40 -18.75 -0.39
C GLY A 130 11.93 -19.11 -0.55
N SER A 131 11.58 -20.37 -0.24
CA SER A 131 10.20 -20.87 -0.28
C SER A 131 9.36 -20.41 0.91
N ASP A 132 9.97 -20.34 2.09
CA ASP A 132 9.36 -20.10 3.39
C ASP A 132 10.05 -18.96 4.18
N SER A 133 11.12 -18.41 3.62
CA SER A 133 12.04 -17.55 4.35
C SER A 133 12.69 -16.53 3.43
N VAL A 134 13.16 -15.45 4.03
CA VAL A 134 13.89 -14.38 3.33
C VAL A 134 15.15 -14.03 4.09
N VAL A 135 16.19 -13.72 3.34
CA VAL A 135 17.52 -13.47 3.87
C VAL A 135 17.89 -12.02 3.65
N PHE A 136 18.24 -11.33 4.72
CA PHE A 136 18.77 -9.98 4.68
C PHE A 136 20.24 -9.93 5.12
N ARG A 137 20.97 -8.96 4.58
CA ARG A 137 22.25 -8.51 5.09
C ARG A 137 22.08 -7.19 5.82
N ILE A 138 22.58 -7.09 7.04
CA ILE A 138 22.64 -5.86 7.85
C ILE A 138 24.08 -5.37 7.97
N ALA A 139 24.27 -4.08 8.20
CA ALA A 139 25.60 -3.57 8.54
C ALA A 139 26.05 -4.15 9.90
N VAL A 140 27.28 -4.68 9.96
CA VAL A 140 27.85 -5.22 11.21
C VAL A 140 27.97 -4.08 12.22
N ARG A 141 27.16 -4.13 13.28
CA ARG A 141 27.31 -3.25 14.45
C ARG A 141 28.44 -3.77 15.32
N THR A 142 29.22 -2.85 15.91
CA THR A 142 30.34 -3.16 16.80
C THR A 142 29.90 -4.14 17.90
N GLY A 143 30.45 -5.36 17.88
CA GLY A 143 30.12 -6.44 18.83
C GLY A 143 29.18 -7.53 18.30
N SER A 144 28.67 -7.43 17.06
CA SER A 144 27.91 -8.51 16.40
C SER A 144 28.80 -9.30 15.45
N THR A 145 28.78 -10.63 15.55
CA THR A 145 29.55 -11.53 14.65
C THR A 145 28.81 -11.82 13.34
N THR A 146 27.50 -11.62 13.30
CA THR A 146 26.65 -12.02 12.17
C THR A 146 26.05 -10.79 11.50
N ASP A 147 26.26 -10.68 10.18
CA ASP A 147 25.71 -9.63 9.31
C ASP A 147 24.43 -10.10 8.58
N ARG A 148 23.91 -11.28 8.90
CA ARG A 148 22.81 -11.94 8.19
C ARG A 148 21.60 -12.17 9.12
N VAL A 149 20.43 -11.77 8.66
CA VAL A 149 19.14 -11.96 9.36
C VAL A 149 18.22 -12.76 8.45
N VAL A 150 17.53 -13.75 9.02
CA VAL A 150 16.55 -14.57 8.28
C VAL A 150 15.18 -14.36 8.90
N LEU A 151 14.21 -13.93 8.09
CA LEU A 151 12.81 -13.89 8.50
C LEU A 151 12.10 -15.11 7.91
N LYS A 152 11.24 -15.75 8.71
CA LYS A 152 10.46 -16.93 8.32
C LYS A 152 8.98 -16.62 8.27
N LEU A 153 8.25 -17.35 7.44
CA LEU A 153 6.80 -17.25 7.38
C LEU A 153 6.18 -17.74 8.70
N PRO A 154 5.10 -17.10 9.17
CA PRO A 154 4.34 -17.60 10.31
C PRO A 154 3.60 -18.89 9.89
N GLY A 155 3.85 -19.99 10.59
CA GLY A 155 3.09 -21.24 10.39
C GLY A 155 3.90 -22.49 10.05
N ASP A 156 5.23 -22.45 10.12
CA ASP A 156 6.08 -23.66 10.24
C ASP A 156 6.05 -24.24 11.67
#